data_AF-A0A0U1DDU6-F1
#
_entry.id   AF-A0A0U1DDU6-F1
#
_cell.length_a   1.000
_cell.length_b   1.000
_cell.length_c   1.000
_cell.angle_alpha   90.00
_cell.angle_beta   90.00
_cell.angle_gamma   90.00
#
_symmetry.space_group_name_H-M   'P 1'
#
loop_
_entity.id
_entity.type
_entity.pdbx_description
1 polymer ?
#
loop_
_entity_poly.entity_id
_entity_poly.type
_entity_poly.pdbx_seq_one_letter_code
_entity_poly.pdbx_strand_id
1 'polypeptide(L)'
;MTRYYNALKVRDGLDHNAENTDAPTYLYVYEPEAFNGQGRAAISIGDPDSADNTAVVVPGTSHSVSEGWLSSDDAVNVYNETQRADPNKSNAVVAWMGYNAPDSLFDPQVGQVGNAREGGALLSSDVNALSVTNHGDSHVTVIGHSYGSTTVADAAAGYGMRVDDVVLIGSPGTDLAKSAADFHLPDNGHVYVGAASTDPITHLGGDNNQVHVPGTGVTIGLGTDPADDDFGSTRFKAEVEGWTWPWKDHSGYLVPGSESLFSISDIASGHGDALEHDGMTADHRTQVLGVEIDPESWRIPTGGHHHQ
;
A
#
# COMPACT_ATOMS: atom_id res chain seq x y z
N MET A 1 14.18 -11.58 25.71
CA MET A 1 14.99 -10.70 24.85
C MET A 1 14.17 -10.14 23.69
N THR A 2 13.40 -10.95 22.97
CA THR A 2 12.52 -10.53 21.85
C THR A 2 11.62 -9.35 22.18
N ARG A 3 10.83 -9.42 23.28
CA ARG A 3 9.97 -8.30 23.71
C ARG A 3 10.71 -6.97 23.85
N TYR A 4 11.89 -7.00 24.48
CA TYR A 4 12.70 -5.80 24.68
C TYR A 4 13.24 -5.26 23.34
N TYR A 5 13.72 -6.13 22.46
CA TYR A 5 14.21 -5.71 21.15
C TYR A 5 13.11 -5.07 20.30
N ASN A 6 11.94 -5.69 20.21
CA ASN A 6 10.81 -5.13 19.47
C ASN A 6 10.25 -3.86 20.13
N ALA A 7 10.32 -3.72 21.46
CA ALA A 7 10.01 -2.45 22.13
C ALA A 7 10.95 -1.32 21.71
N LEU A 8 12.25 -1.60 21.55
CA LEU A 8 13.21 -0.60 21.05
C LEU A 8 12.88 -0.20 19.61
N LYS A 9 12.56 -1.17 18.74
CA LYS A 9 12.15 -0.88 17.35
C LYS A 9 10.88 -0.05 17.26
N VAL A 10 9.87 -0.36 18.08
CA VAL A 10 8.64 0.45 18.15
C VAL A 10 8.91 1.85 18.69
N ARG A 11 9.76 1.99 19.72
CA ARG A 11 10.19 3.30 20.23
C ARG A 11 10.90 4.10 19.14
N ASP A 12 11.87 3.50 18.45
CA ASP A 12 12.59 4.16 17.36
C ASP A 12 11.62 4.55 16.23
N GLY A 13 10.55 3.78 15.99
CA GLY A 13 9.46 4.13 15.08
C GLY A 13 8.68 5.35 15.56
N LEU A 14 8.24 5.37 16.82
CA LEU A 14 7.51 6.51 17.39
C LEU A 14 8.36 7.80 17.31
N ASP A 15 9.63 7.71 17.72
CA ASP A 15 10.56 8.84 17.71
C ASP A 15 10.78 9.34 16.26
N HIS A 16 11.09 8.44 15.32
CA HIS A 16 11.31 8.78 13.91
C HIS A 16 10.08 9.46 13.28
N ASN A 17 8.89 8.90 13.47
CA ASN A 17 7.67 9.45 12.89
C ASN A 17 7.34 10.83 13.46
N ALA A 18 7.51 11.03 14.78
CA ALA A 18 7.27 12.33 15.41
C ALA A 18 8.28 13.39 14.96
N GLU A 19 9.57 13.04 14.89
CA GLU A 19 10.64 13.96 14.51
C GLU A 19 10.55 14.43 13.04
N ASN A 20 10.03 13.60 12.13
CA ASN A 20 9.97 13.93 10.70
C ASN A 20 8.63 14.50 10.22
N THR A 21 7.64 14.60 11.11
CA THR A 21 6.31 15.13 10.77
C THR A 21 5.85 16.26 11.69
N ASP A 22 6.53 16.50 12.80
CA ASP A 22 6.10 17.40 13.88
C ASP A 22 4.69 17.08 14.44
N ALA A 23 4.16 15.88 14.14
CA ALA A 23 2.84 15.43 14.57
C ALA A 23 2.92 14.52 15.80
N PRO A 24 1.88 14.47 16.65
CA PRO A 24 1.80 13.48 17.71
C PRO A 24 1.73 12.07 17.12
N THR A 25 2.43 11.11 17.74
CA THR A 25 2.42 9.71 17.32
C THR A 25 1.84 8.80 18.39
N TYR A 26 1.07 7.79 17.98
CA TYR A 26 0.35 6.89 18.88
C TYR A 26 0.65 5.44 18.54
N LEU A 27 0.81 4.60 19.57
CA LEU A 27 0.93 3.15 19.40
C LEU A 27 -0.44 2.51 19.56
N TYR A 28 -0.97 1.92 18.48
CA TYR A 28 -2.32 1.36 18.45
C TYR A 28 -2.32 -0.18 18.60
N VAL A 29 -1.33 -0.86 18.02
CA VAL A 29 -1.16 -2.31 18.13
C VAL A 29 0.24 -2.61 18.67
N TYR A 30 0.34 -3.54 19.61
CA TYR A 30 1.64 -4.04 20.09
C TYR A 30 1.59 -5.48 20.60
N GLU A 31 2.07 -6.39 19.76
CA GLU A 31 2.21 -7.82 20.02
C GLU A 31 3.64 -8.25 19.67
N PRO A 32 4.62 -8.00 20.56
CA PRO A 32 6.04 -8.13 20.22
C PRO A 32 6.54 -9.57 20.08
N GLU A 33 5.71 -10.58 20.34
CA GLU A 33 6.05 -12.00 20.18
C GLU A 33 5.31 -12.66 19.02
N ALA A 34 4.45 -11.92 18.32
CA ALA A 34 3.76 -12.41 17.13
C ALA A 34 4.77 -12.89 16.08
N PHE A 35 4.33 -13.82 15.23
CA PHE A 35 5.08 -14.31 14.07
C PHE A 35 6.50 -14.78 14.45
N ASN A 36 6.58 -15.68 15.44
CA ASN A 36 7.84 -16.22 15.98
C ASN A 36 8.84 -15.16 16.46
N GLY A 37 8.34 -13.99 16.89
CA GLY A 37 9.16 -12.90 17.41
C GLY A 37 9.51 -11.82 16.41
N GLN A 38 9.05 -11.90 15.16
CA GLN A 38 9.13 -10.78 14.21
C GLN A 38 8.29 -9.58 14.68
N GLY A 39 7.22 -9.84 15.44
CA GLY A 39 6.38 -8.85 16.10
C GLY A 39 5.29 -8.27 15.20
N ARG A 40 4.23 -7.79 15.84
CA ARG A 40 3.10 -7.09 15.23
C ARG A 40 2.91 -5.76 15.93
N ALA A 41 2.90 -4.66 15.19
CA ALA A 41 2.67 -3.32 15.74
C ALA A 41 2.18 -2.34 14.68
N ALA A 42 1.47 -1.31 15.13
CA ALA A 42 0.98 -0.24 14.29
C ALA A 42 1.15 1.10 15.00
N ILE A 43 1.74 2.08 14.29
CA ILE A 43 1.97 3.44 14.77
C ILE A 43 1.14 4.40 13.94
N SER A 44 0.34 5.24 14.58
CA SER A 44 -0.34 6.35 13.92
C SER A 44 0.49 7.63 14.03
N ILE A 45 0.62 8.35 12.92
CA ILE A 45 1.07 9.72 12.83
C ILE A 45 -0.19 10.59 12.77
N GLY A 46 -0.38 11.49 13.73
CA GLY A 46 -1.69 12.12 13.95
C GLY A 46 -2.66 11.21 14.70
N ASP A 47 -3.78 11.78 15.14
CA ASP A 47 -4.81 11.10 15.93
C ASP A 47 -5.94 10.59 15.02
N PRO A 48 -6.05 9.27 14.79
CA PRO A 48 -7.05 8.71 13.89
C PRO A 48 -8.46 8.76 14.49
N ASP A 49 -8.63 9.03 15.78
CA ASP A 49 -9.95 9.14 16.42
C ASP A 49 -10.62 10.50 16.13
N SER A 50 -9.85 11.48 15.66
CA SER A 50 -10.32 12.84 15.36
C SER A 50 -9.93 13.37 13.98
N ALA A 51 -9.19 12.59 13.19
CA ALA A 51 -8.85 12.93 11.81
C ALA A 51 -10.08 12.92 10.89
N ASP A 52 -10.13 13.89 9.97
CA ASP A 52 -11.05 13.90 8.83
C ASP A 52 -10.68 12.82 7.81
N ASN A 53 -9.38 12.55 7.62
CA ASN A 53 -8.89 11.50 6.73
C ASN A 53 -7.88 10.60 7.45
N THR A 54 -7.99 9.29 7.29
CA THR A 54 -7.05 8.32 7.86
C THR A 54 -6.53 7.37 6.79
N ALA A 55 -5.23 7.41 6.52
CA ALA A 55 -4.58 6.44 5.65
C ALA A 55 -3.95 5.30 6.47
N VAL A 56 -3.96 4.08 5.94
CA VAL A 56 -3.26 2.93 6.53
C VAL A 56 -2.27 2.39 5.51
N VAL A 57 -0.98 2.42 5.83
CA VAL A 57 0.10 1.93 4.95
C VAL A 57 0.46 0.51 5.34
N VAL A 58 0.31 -0.42 4.41
CA VAL A 58 0.58 -1.85 4.55
C VAL A 58 1.80 -2.22 3.68
N PRO A 59 2.94 -2.57 4.29
CA PRO A 59 4.17 -2.84 3.56
C PRO A 59 4.17 -4.19 2.85
N GLY A 60 5.12 -4.36 1.94
CA GLY A 60 5.42 -5.63 1.28
C GLY A 60 6.43 -6.51 2.01
N THR A 61 6.98 -7.50 1.29
CA THR A 61 8.01 -8.44 1.77
C THR A 61 9.26 -7.75 2.33
N SER A 62 10.03 -8.46 3.17
CA SER A 62 11.27 -8.00 3.83
C SER A 62 11.04 -6.94 4.91
N HIS A 63 9.84 -6.90 5.48
CA HIS A 63 9.48 -5.96 6.53
C HIS A 63 8.88 -6.68 7.73
N SER A 64 9.32 -6.26 8.91
CA SER A 64 8.78 -6.69 10.19
C SER A 64 9.04 -5.63 11.26
N VAL A 65 8.40 -5.77 12.42
CA VAL A 65 8.71 -4.91 13.57
C VAL A 65 10.17 -5.10 13.98
N SER A 66 10.66 -6.33 13.98
CA SER A 66 12.04 -6.65 14.34
C SER A 66 13.08 -6.06 13.38
N GLU A 67 12.76 -5.94 12.09
CA GLU A 67 13.63 -5.28 11.11
C GLU A 67 13.61 -3.75 11.23
N GLY A 68 12.59 -3.19 11.89
CA GLY A 68 12.47 -1.76 12.17
C GLY A 68 11.75 -0.98 11.07
N TRP A 69 10.89 -1.63 10.28
CA TRP A 69 10.15 -0.94 9.21
C TRP A 69 9.28 0.23 9.72
N LEU A 70 8.83 0.18 10.97
CA LEU A 70 8.09 1.28 11.61
C LEU A 70 8.88 2.61 11.71
N SER A 71 10.21 2.59 11.47
CA SER A 71 11.08 3.76 11.36
C SER A 71 11.46 4.08 9.90
N SER A 72 10.73 3.54 8.91
CA SER A 72 10.90 3.90 7.50
C SER A 72 10.19 5.22 7.17
N ASP A 73 10.63 5.86 6.10
CA ASP A 73 10.05 7.13 5.65
C ASP A 73 8.67 6.95 4.97
N ASP A 74 8.20 5.72 4.72
CA ASP A 74 6.99 5.45 3.92
C ASP A 74 5.74 6.17 4.48
N ALA A 75 5.42 5.93 5.75
CA ALA A 75 4.26 6.56 6.41
C ALA A 75 4.48 8.07 6.63
N VAL A 76 5.73 8.49 6.89
CA VAL A 76 6.12 9.91 7.02
C VAL A 76 5.88 10.67 5.72
N ASN A 77 6.26 10.08 4.58
CA ASN A 77 6.12 10.69 3.27
C ASN A 77 4.65 10.81 2.89
N VAL A 78 3.84 9.77 3.11
CA VAL A 78 2.38 9.82 2.92
C VAL A 78 1.78 10.91 3.82
N TYR A 79 2.11 10.94 5.11
CA TYR A 79 1.57 11.95 6.03
C TYR A 79 1.91 13.38 5.57
N ASN A 80 3.19 13.65 5.30
CA ASN A 80 3.65 14.99 4.94
C ASN A 80 3.05 15.48 3.62
N GLU A 81 2.88 14.61 2.64
CA GLU A 81 2.32 14.99 1.35
C GLU A 81 0.78 15.09 1.39
N THR A 82 0.09 14.22 2.14
CA THR A 82 -1.36 14.33 2.37
C THR A 82 -1.72 15.60 3.16
N GLN A 83 -0.89 16.01 4.12
CA GLN A 83 -1.03 17.28 4.82
C GLN A 83 -0.88 18.50 3.89
N ARG A 84 -0.12 18.38 2.79
CA ARG A 84 -0.02 19.44 1.76
C ARG A 84 -1.19 19.41 0.80
N ALA A 85 -1.71 18.22 0.47
CA ALA A 85 -2.86 18.06 -0.42
C ALA A 85 -4.12 18.74 0.13
N ASP A 86 -4.38 18.62 1.44
CA ASP A 86 -5.45 19.38 2.10
C ASP A 86 -5.03 19.91 3.49
N PRO A 87 -4.44 21.12 3.56
CA PRO A 87 -4.00 21.71 4.81
C PRO A 87 -5.15 22.17 5.73
N ASN A 88 -6.41 22.14 5.25
CA ASN A 88 -7.57 22.54 6.04
C ASN A 88 -8.22 21.36 6.79
N LYS A 89 -7.75 20.14 6.53
CA LYS A 89 -8.25 18.89 7.10
C LYS A 89 -7.25 18.29 8.09
N SER A 90 -7.76 17.60 9.11
CA SER A 90 -6.91 16.79 9.98
C SER A 90 -6.66 15.45 9.33
N ASN A 91 -5.40 15.09 9.06
CA ASN A 91 -5.05 13.77 8.54
C ASN A 91 -4.32 12.93 9.59
N ALA A 92 -4.51 11.62 9.52
CA ALA A 92 -3.73 10.62 10.24
C ALA A 92 -3.20 9.56 9.28
N VAL A 93 -2.01 9.02 9.55
CA VAL A 93 -1.42 7.93 8.76
C VAL A 93 -0.94 6.83 9.70
N VAL A 94 -1.46 5.63 9.53
CA VAL A 94 -1.08 4.46 10.32
C VAL A 94 -0.06 3.64 9.55
N ALA A 95 1.17 3.57 10.05
CA ALA A 95 2.17 2.60 9.60
C ALA A 95 1.82 1.23 10.22
N TRP A 96 1.27 0.32 9.42
CA TRP A 96 0.70 -0.94 9.90
C TRP A 96 1.61 -2.13 9.59
N MET A 97 2.41 -2.56 10.58
CA MET A 97 3.21 -3.79 10.49
C MET A 97 2.51 -4.92 11.24
N GLY A 98 1.40 -5.38 10.68
CA GLY A 98 0.44 -6.23 11.40
C GLY A 98 0.42 -7.71 11.02
N TYR A 99 1.24 -8.16 10.07
CA TYR A 99 1.19 -9.52 9.52
C TYR A 99 2.58 -10.12 9.31
N ASN A 100 2.63 -11.44 9.08
CA ASN A 100 3.85 -12.19 8.78
C ASN A 100 4.27 -12.00 7.32
N ALA A 101 4.86 -10.87 6.97
CA ALA A 101 5.35 -10.66 5.61
C ALA A 101 6.46 -11.67 5.27
N PRO A 102 6.55 -12.14 4.00
CA PRO A 102 7.68 -12.98 3.58
C PRO A 102 9.03 -12.29 3.83
N ASP A 103 10.04 -13.04 4.26
CA ASP A 103 11.33 -12.48 4.73
C ASP A 103 12.14 -11.82 3.61
N SER A 104 11.91 -12.22 2.35
CA SER A 104 12.54 -11.61 1.17
C SER A 104 11.81 -11.98 -0.11
N LEU A 105 12.16 -11.32 -1.22
CA LEU A 105 11.72 -11.71 -2.57
C LEU A 105 12.23 -13.10 -3.02
N PHE A 106 13.21 -13.67 -2.32
CA PHE A 106 13.69 -15.04 -2.56
C PHE A 106 13.03 -16.07 -1.64
N ASP A 107 12.22 -15.63 -0.68
CA ASP A 107 11.43 -16.51 0.18
C ASP A 107 10.34 -17.20 -0.68
N PRO A 108 10.25 -18.54 -0.69
CA PRO A 108 9.16 -19.24 -1.38
C PRO A 108 7.75 -18.82 -0.97
N GLN A 109 7.57 -18.19 0.19
CA GLN A 109 6.29 -17.65 0.64
C GLN A 109 5.83 -16.42 -0.17
N VAL A 110 6.72 -15.73 -0.88
CA VAL A 110 6.34 -14.56 -1.72
C VAL A 110 5.38 -14.94 -2.85
N GLY A 111 5.43 -16.19 -3.32
CA GLY A 111 4.52 -16.75 -4.31
C GLY A 111 3.28 -17.43 -3.72
N GLN A 112 3.09 -17.37 -2.40
CA GLN A 112 2.00 -18.04 -1.71
C GLN A 112 1.06 -16.99 -1.11
N VAL A 113 -0.23 -17.25 -1.18
CA VAL A 113 -1.28 -16.35 -0.67
C VAL A 113 -1.59 -16.57 0.82
N GLY A 114 -0.96 -17.55 1.47
CA GLY A 114 -1.25 -17.91 2.86
C GLY A 114 -1.05 -16.76 3.84
N ASN A 115 0.12 -16.11 3.80
CA ASN A 115 0.40 -14.99 4.70
C ASN A 115 -0.44 -13.75 4.36
N ALA A 116 -0.75 -13.52 3.08
CA ALA A 116 -1.64 -12.44 2.65
C ALA A 116 -3.04 -12.61 3.23
N ARG A 117 -3.61 -13.82 3.18
CA ARG A 117 -4.93 -14.12 3.76
C ARG A 117 -4.94 -14.00 5.28
N GLU A 118 -3.94 -14.55 5.98
CA GLU A 118 -3.83 -14.40 7.44
C GLU A 118 -3.67 -12.93 7.83
N GLY A 119 -2.85 -12.19 7.11
CA GLY A 119 -2.68 -10.75 7.27
C GLY A 119 -3.96 -9.97 6.98
N GLY A 120 -4.73 -10.37 5.96
CA GLY A 120 -5.97 -9.71 5.56
C GLY A 120 -7.05 -9.81 6.63
N ALA A 121 -7.13 -10.94 7.34
CA ALA A 121 -8.01 -11.09 8.49
C ALA A 121 -7.64 -10.14 9.65
N LEU A 122 -6.34 -10.00 9.93
CA LEU A 122 -5.85 -9.08 10.98
C LEU A 122 -6.03 -7.61 10.57
N LEU A 123 -5.71 -7.28 9.32
CA LEU A 123 -5.85 -5.93 8.77
C LEU A 123 -7.31 -5.49 8.80
N SER A 124 -8.23 -6.33 8.32
CA SER A 124 -9.66 -6.06 8.36
C SER A 124 -10.14 -5.74 9.78
N SER A 125 -9.70 -6.52 10.77
CA SER A 125 -10.07 -6.29 12.17
C SER A 125 -9.55 -4.95 12.70
N ASP A 126 -8.29 -4.60 12.42
CA ASP A 126 -7.68 -3.37 12.91
C ASP A 126 -8.25 -2.12 12.23
N VAL A 127 -8.41 -2.16 10.90
CA VAL A 127 -8.95 -1.05 10.11
C VAL A 127 -10.41 -0.78 10.48
N ASN A 128 -11.23 -1.82 10.59
CA ASN A 128 -12.62 -1.66 11.00
C ASN A 128 -12.75 -1.04 12.40
N ALA A 129 -11.77 -1.27 13.29
CA ALA A 129 -11.78 -0.70 14.62
C ALA A 129 -11.50 0.81 14.64
N LEU A 130 -10.82 1.38 13.63
CA LEU A 130 -10.64 2.84 13.50
C LEU A 130 -11.99 3.57 13.39
N SER A 131 -12.92 3.03 12.59
CA SER A 131 -14.27 3.60 12.45
C SER A 131 -15.09 3.52 13.74
N VAL A 132 -14.76 2.60 14.65
CA VAL A 132 -15.48 2.42 15.92
C VAL A 132 -15.04 3.46 16.96
N THR A 133 -13.77 3.89 16.93
CA THR A 133 -13.21 4.85 17.89
C THR A 133 -13.30 6.29 17.39
N ASN A 134 -13.32 6.50 16.08
CA ASN A 134 -13.43 7.83 15.49
C ASN A 134 -14.72 8.56 15.93
N HIS A 135 -14.59 9.86 16.20
CA HIS A 135 -15.65 10.71 16.73
C HIS A 135 -16.45 11.46 15.65
N GLY A 136 -16.08 11.31 14.38
CA GLY A 136 -16.67 11.94 13.21
C GLY A 136 -16.93 10.94 12.08
N ASP A 137 -16.90 11.46 10.85
CA ASP A 137 -17.05 10.68 9.62
C ASP A 137 -15.71 10.77 8.89
N SER A 138 -14.78 9.89 9.26
CA SER A 138 -13.41 9.87 8.74
C SER A 138 -13.36 9.10 7.43
N HIS A 139 -12.75 9.70 6.42
CA HIS A 139 -12.46 9.02 5.16
C HIS A 139 -11.25 8.10 5.33
N VAL A 140 -11.45 6.79 5.17
CA VAL A 140 -10.41 5.78 5.39
C VAL A 140 -9.89 5.24 4.07
N THR A 141 -8.60 5.45 3.82
CA THR A 141 -7.89 4.89 2.67
C THR A 141 -6.88 3.83 3.12
N VAL A 142 -6.89 2.65 2.51
CA VAL A 142 -5.87 1.61 2.79
C VAL A 142 -4.94 1.45 1.60
N ILE A 143 -3.64 1.65 1.83
CA ILE A 143 -2.58 1.64 0.84
C ILE A 143 -1.75 0.38 1.02
N GLY A 144 -1.79 -0.54 0.05
CA GLY A 144 -1.02 -1.76 0.04
C GLY A 144 0.12 -1.71 -0.96
N HIS A 145 1.35 -1.96 -0.50
CA HIS A 145 2.54 -2.04 -1.35
C HIS A 145 3.01 -3.47 -1.56
N SER A 146 3.28 -3.84 -2.81
CA SER A 146 3.84 -5.15 -3.16
C SER A 146 2.98 -6.28 -2.58
N TYR A 147 3.55 -7.23 -1.83
CA TYR A 147 2.78 -8.28 -1.15
C TYR A 147 1.67 -7.73 -0.21
N GLY A 148 1.87 -6.54 0.37
CA GLY A 148 0.85 -5.84 1.15
C GLY A 148 -0.39 -5.48 0.33
N SER A 149 -0.26 -5.24 -0.98
CA SER A 149 -1.42 -5.03 -1.87
C SER A 149 -2.33 -6.27 -1.96
N THR A 150 -1.74 -7.49 -1.99
CA THR A 150 -2.50 -8.74 -1.95
C THR A 150 -3.17 -8.91 -0.58
N THR A 151 -2.47 -8.59 0.51
CA THR A 151 -3.05 -8.59 1.87
C THR A 151 -4.26 -7.66 1.98
N VAL A 152 -4.18 -6.47 1.39
CA VAL A 152 -5.27 -5.47 1.35
C VAL A 152 -6.45 -5.99 0.52
N ALA A 153 -6.19 -6.55 -0.66
CA ALA A 153 -7.23 -7.16 -1.50
C ALA A 153 -7.96 -8.30 -0.76
N ASP A 154 -7.22 -9.18 -0.08
CA ASP A 154 -7.78 -10.27 0.70
C ASP A 154 -8.60 -9.75 1.90
N ALA A 155 -8.12 -8.70 2.57
CA ALA A 155 -8.83 -8.08 3.69
C ALA A 155 -10.23 -7.58 3.26
N ALA A 156 -10.31 -6.91 2.11
CA ALA A 156 -11.55 -6.39 1.56
C ALA A 156 -12.46 -7.53 1.06
N ALA A 157 -11.98 -8.37 0.15
CA ALA A 157 -12.79 -9.38 -0.53
C ALA A 157 -13.14 -10.60 0.34
N GLY A 158 -12.23 -11.01 1.23
CA GLY A 158 -12.38 -12.24 2.02
C GLY A 158 -12.82 -12.03 3.46
N TYR A 159 -12.47 -10.89 4.05
CA TYR A 159 -12.58 -10.68 5.50
C TYR A 159 -13.45 -9.48 5.91
N GLY A 160 -14.04 -8.76 4.95
CA GLY A 160 -15.05 -7.72 5.23
C GLY A 160 -14.45 -6.45 5.83
N MET A 161 -13.24 -6.07 5.40
CA MET A 161 -12.69 -4.75 5.67
C MET A 161 -13.59 -3.67 5.06
N ARG A 162 -13.89 -2.61 5.82
CA ARG A 162 -14.75 -1.50 5.43
C ARG A 162 -13.94 -0.22 5.37
N VAL A 163 -13.77 0.31 4.18
CA VAL A 163 -12.97 1.49 3.86
C VAL A 163 -13.66 2.24 2.74
N ASP A 164 -13.31 3.51 2.58
CA ASP A 164 -13.82 4.34 1.49
C ASP A 164 -13.04 4.06 0.21
N ASP A 165 -11.71 4.06 0.31
CA ASP A 165 -10.81 3.85 -0.82
C ASP A 165 -9.72 2.83 -0.54
N VAL A 166 -9.26 2.18 -1.60
CA VAL A 166 -8.10 1.29 -1.58
C VAL A 166 -7.10 1.73 -2.62
N VAL A 167 -5.81 1.73 -2.26
CA VAL A 167 -4.71 2.00 -3.19
C VAL A 167 -3.76 0.82 -3.24
N LEU A 168 -3.56 0.26 -4.43
CA LEU A 168 -2.66 -0.87 -4.66
C LEU A 168 -1.45 -0.39 -5.48
N ILE A 169 -0.25 -0.47 -4.91
CA ILE A 169 0.98 -0.04 -5.58
C ILE A 169 1.99 -1.18 -5.70
N GLY A 170 2.61 -1.31 -6.89
CA GLY A 170 3.58 -2.37 -7.13
C GLY A 170 2.99 -3.78 -6.99
N SER A 171 1.71 -3.96 -7.29
CA SER A 171 0.97 -5.18 -6.92
C SER A 171 1.38 -6.42 -7.73
N PRO A 172 1.71 -7.56 -7.09
CA PRO A 172 1.87 -8.85 -7.78
C PRO A 172 0.55 -9.56 -8.10
N GLY A 173 -0.60 -8.95 -7.79
CA GLY A 173 -1.94 -9.48 -7.99
C GLY A 173 -2.81 -9.53 -6.71
N THR A 174 -4.11 -9.72 -6.88
CA THR A 174 -5.14 -9.47 -5.85
C THR A 174 -5.82 -10.71 -5.24
N ASP A 175 -5.25 -11.90 -5.42
CA ASP A 175 -5.71 -13.22 -4.95
C ASP A 175 -7.23 -13.39 -4.94
N LEU A 176 -7.89 -13.12 -3.81
CA LEU A 176 -9.32 -13.31 -3.61
C LEU A 176 -10.18 -12.34 -4.43
N ALA A 177 -9.71 -11.11 -4.67
CA ALA A 177 -10.41 -10.14 -5.50
C ALA A 177 -10.11 -10.38 -6.98
N LYS A 178 -11.14 -10.57 -7.80
CA LYS A 178 -11.06 -10.74 -9.26
C LYS A 178 -11.45 -9.49 -10.03
N SER A 179 -12.07 -8.54 -9.33
CA SER A 179 -12.45 -7.23 -9.85
C SER A 179 -12.50 -6.21 -8.71
N ALA A 180 -12.56 -4.93 -9.04
CA ALA A 180 -12.77 -3.86 -8.07
C ALA A 180 -14.07 -4.02 -7.26
N ALA A 181 -15.10 -4.66 -7.84
CA ALA A 181 -16.37 -4.91 -7.15
C ALA A 181 -16.25 -5.89 -5.96
N ASP A 182 -15.23 -6.75 -5.96
CA ASP A 182 -14.97 -7.70 -4.87
C ASP A 182 -14.44 -6.99 -3.62
N PHE A 183 -13.99 -5.74 -3.70
CA PHE A 183 -13.57 -4.96 -2.53
C PHE A 183 -14.73 -4.48 -1.66
N HIS A 184 -15.96 -4.51 -2.19
CA HIS A 184 -17.18 -4.17 -1.46
C HIS A 184 -17.15 -2.75 -0.85
N LEU A 185 -16.54 -1.81 -1.56
CA LEU A 185 -16.48 -0.39 -1.22
C LEU A 185 -17.88 0.26 -1.28
N PRO A 186 -18.10 1.40 -0.58
CA PRO A 186 -19.34 2.17 -0.71
C PRO A 186 -19.54 2.68 -2.15
N ASP A 187 -20.73 3.20 -2.46
CA ASP A 187 -21.09 3.65 -3.82
C ASP A 187 -20.15 4.72 -4.40
N ASN A 188 -19.49 5.50 -3.54
CA ASN A 188 -18.51 6.53 -3.88
C ASN A 188 -17.05 6.10 -3.61
N GLY A 189 -16.83 4.83 -3.29
CA GLY A 189 -15.51 4.28 -3.00
C GLY A 189 -14.84 3.70 -4.22
N HIS A 190 -13.52 3.79 -4.28
CA HIS A 190 -12.73 3.46 -5.46
C HIS A 190 -11.52 2.58 -5.11
N VAL A 191 -11.21 1.67 -6.03
CA VAL A 191 -9.93 0.95 -6.04
C VAL A 191 -9.00 1.68 -7.00
N TYR A 192 -7.93 2.25 -6.49
CA TYR A 192 -6.88 2.89 -7.27
C TYR A 192 -5.67 1.97 -7.41
N VAL A 193 -4.97 2.09 -8.54
CA VAL A 193 -3.78 1.29 -8.81
C VAL A 193 -2.65 2.15 -9.38
N GLY A 194 -1.47 2.02 -8.77
CA GLY A 194 -0.22 2.56 -9.28
C GLY A 194 0.69 1.44 -9.71
N ALA A 195 0.97 1.35 -11.00
CA ALA A 195 1.84 0.33 -11.58
C ALA A 195 2.86 0.98 -12.50
N ALA A 196 4.09 1.14 -12.01
CA ALA A 196 5.20 1.62 -12.80
C ALA A 196 5.54 0.58 -13.88
N SER A 197 5.66 1.03 -15.13
CA SER A 197 5.92 0.17 -16.29
C SER A 197 7.29 -0.52 -16.26
N THR A 198 8.20 -0.03 -15.41
CA THR A 198 9.53 -0.60 -15.18
C THR A 198 9.60 -1.48 -13.93
N ASP A 199 8.53 -1.56 -13.13
CA ASP A 199 8.45 -2.42 -11.96
C ASP A 199 8.06 -3.85 -12.38
N PRO A 200 9.01 -4.80 -12.34
CA PRO A 200 8.77 -6.16 -12.81
C PRO A 200 7.73 -6.91 -11.99
N ILE A 201 7.45 -6.50 -10.75
CA ILE A 201 6.49 -7.16 -9.87
C ILE A 201 5.07 -6.93 -10.36
N THR A 202 4.78 -5.75 -10.89
CA THR A 202 3.43 -5.42 -11.40
C THR A 202 3.01 -6.28 -12.59
N HIS A 203 3.97 -6.82 -13.35
CA HIS A 203 3.71 -7.70 -14.50
C HIS A 203 3.52 -9.18 -14.11
N LEU A 204 3.60 -9.50 -12.82
CA LEU A 204 3.38 -10.86 -12.30
C LEU A 204 1.88 -11.11 -12.04
N GLY A 205 1.07 -10.05 -11.99
CA GLY A 205 -0.38 -10.14 -11.95
C GLY A 205 -0.95 -10.69 -13.27
N GLY A 206 -2.15 -11.28 -13.18
CA GLY A 206 -2.89 -11.87 -14.29
C GLY A 206 -3.06 -13.39 -14.15
N ASP A 207 -4.24 -13.90 -14.49
CA ASP A 207 -4.62 -15.31 -14.29
C ASP A 207 -3.71 -16.31 -15.04
N ASN A 208 -2.89 -15.85 -15.99
CA ASN A 208 -1.94 -16.65 -16.78
C ASN A 208 -0.46 -16.28 -16.59
N ASN A 209 -0.13 -15.27 -15.76
CA ASN A 209 1.20 -14.67 -15.68
C ASN A 209 2.07 -15.17 -14.53
N GLN A 210 1.82 -16.41 -14.10
CA GLN A 210 2.65 -17.09 -13.09
C GLN A 210 4.09 -17.28 -13.60
N VAL A 211 5.01 -16.43 -13.13
CA VAL A 211 6.43 -16.50 -13.52
C VAL A 211 7.18 -17.40 -12.55
N HIS A 212 7.75 -18.48 -13.08
CA HIS A 212 8.68 -19.30 -12.34
C HIS A 212 10.03 -18.60 -12.23
N VAL A 213 10.48 -18.31 -11.02
CA VAL A 213 11.80 -17.74 -10.74
C VAL A 213 12.86 -18.84 -10.93
N PRO A 214 13.76 -18.73 -11.93
CA PRO A 214 14.71 -19.80 -12.24
C PRO A 214 15.65 -20.08 -11.07
N GLY A 215 15.78 -21.35 -10.68
CA GLY A 215 16.72 -21.80 -9.65
C GLY A 215 16.20 -21.71 -8.21
N THR A 216 15.01 -21.17 -7.97
CA THR A 216 14.41 -21.06 -6.62
C THR A 216 13.21 -21.98 -6.42
N GLY A 217 12.58 -22.47 -7.49
CA GLY A 217 11.37 -23.29 -7.40
C GLY A 217 10.09 -22.48 -7.13
N VAL A 218 10.20 -21.15 -7.05
CA VAL A 218 9.11 -20.23 -6.69
C VAL A 218 8.38 -19.77 -7.94
N THR A 219 7.05 -19.68 -7.85
CA THR A 219 6.21 -19.08 -8.89
C THR A 219 5.57 -17.84 -8.30
N ILE A 220 5.79 -16.69 -8.92
CA ILE A 220 5.26 -15.40 -8.46
C ILE A 220 4.15 -14.97 -9.40
N GLY A 221 3.05 -14.54 -8.81
CA GLY A 221 1.80 -14.16 -9.47
C GLY A 221 0.65 -14.50 -8.54
N LEU A 222 0.18 -13.49 -7.81
CA LEU A 222 -0.73 -13.66 -6.69
C LEU A 222 -2.19 -13.42 -7.06
N GLY A 223 -2.54 -13.40 -8.35
CA GLY A 223 -3.92 -13.29 -8.80
C GLY A 223 -4.06 -12.32 -9.96
N THR A 224 -5.25 -11.75 -10.10
CA THR A 224 -5.61 -10.83 -11.19
C THR A 224 -4.78 -9.53 -11.09
N ASP A 225 -4.39 -8.96 -12.23
CA ASP A 225 -3.66 -7.69 -12.29
C ASP A 225 -4.66 -6.54 -12.05
N PRO A 226 -4.51 -5.74 -10.97
CA PRO A 226 -5.40 -4.62 -10.73
C PRO A 226 -5.22 -3.47 -11.74
N ALA A 227 -4.15 -3.45 -12.56
CA ALA A 227 -3.91 -2.45 -13.60
C ALA A 227 -4.47 -2.83 -14.98
N ASP A 228 -5.10 -4.00 -15.10
CA ASP A 228 -5.77 -4.47 -16.32
C ASP A 228 -7.12 -3.74 -16.53
N ASP A 229 -7.49 -3.47 -17.78
CA ASP A 229 -8.67 -2.68 -18.14
C ASP A 229 -9.99 -3.33 -17.73
N ASP A 230 -10.03 -4.66 -17.66
CA ASP A 230 -11.21 -5.42 -17.24
C ASP A 230 -11.38 -5.49 -15.70
N PHE A 231 -10.39 -5.04 -14.91
CA PHE A 231 -10.45 -5.14 -13.44
C PHE A 231 -11.44 -4.16 -12.82
N GLY A 232 -11.58 -2.96 -13.41
CA GLY A 232 -12.48 -1.90 -12.94
C GLY A 232 -11.88 -0.96 -11.88
N SER A 233 -10.56 -0.91 -11.74
CA SER A 233 -9.86 0.08 -10.91
C SER A 233 -9.74 1.44 -11.62
N THR A 234 -9.21 2.43 -10.90
CA THR A 234 -8.71 3.68 -11.49
C THR A 234 -7.18 3.67 -11.44
N ARG A 235 -6.53 3.55 -12.60
CA ARG A 235 -5.08 3.62 -12.70
C ARG A 235 -4.58 5.07 -12.66
N PHE A 236 -3.54 5.31 -11.86
CA PHE A 236 -2.82 6.59 -11.83
C PHE A 236 -1.37 6.42 -12.28
N LYS A 237 -0.76 7.54 -12.67
CA LYS A 237 0.64 7.63 -13.10
C LYS A 237 1.56 7.32 -11.93
N ALA A 238 2.44 6.35 -12.12
CA ALA A 238 3.32 5.86 -11.08
C ALA A 238 4.76 5.64 -11.57
N GLU A 239 5.14 6.26 -12.68
CA GLU A 239 6.48 6.09 -13.22
C GLU A 239 7.52 6.71 -12.28
N VAL A 240 8.66 6.05 -12.14
CA VAL A 240 9.74 6.52 -11.28
C VAL A 240 10.72 7.34 -12.12
N GLU A 241 11.04 8.55 -11.66
CA GLU A 241 11.95 9.43 -12.40
C GLU A 241 13.39 8.86 -12.45
N GLY A 242 13.92 8.78 -13.67
CA GLY A 242 15.27 8.33 -13.96
C GLY A 242 15.34 6.85 -14.33
N TRP A 243 16.26 6.51 -15.24
CA TRP A 243 16.49 5.10 -15.60
C TRP A 243 17.20 4.41 -14.44
N THR A 244 16.47 3.63 -13.65
CA THR A 244 17.07 2.89 -12.54
C THR A 244 16.95 1.38 -12.70
N TRP A 245 17.51 0.64 -11.75
CA TRP A 245 17.49 -0.81 -11.77
C TRP A 245 16.08 -1.28 -11.37
N PRO A 246 15.55 -2.40 -11.92
CA PRO A 246 14.14 -2.80 -11.76
C PRO A 246 13.62 -2.82 -10.31
N TRP A 247 14.50 -3.13 -9.35
CA TRP A 247 14.17 -3.19 -7.93
C TRP A 247 14.02 -1.83 -7.24
N LYS A 248 14.66 -0.79 -7.77
CA LYS A 248 14.54 0.56 -7.20
C LYS A 248 13.19 1.18 -7.56
N ASP A 249 12.66 0.89 -8.75
CA ASP A 249 11.35 1.39 -9.16
C ASP A 249 10.24 0.72 -8.35
N HIS A 250 10.39 -0.58 -8.04
CA HIS A 250 9.45 -1.30 -7.16
C HIS A 250 9.35 -0.68 -5.76
N SER A 251 10.41 -0.08 -5.23
CA SER A 251 10.42 0.62 -3.94
C SER A 251 10.19 2.13 -4.06
N GLY A 252 9.91 2.65 -5.26
CA GLY A 252 9.89 4.09 -5.56
C GLY A 252 8.55 4.79 -5.34
N TYR A 253 7.46 4.05 -5.11
CA TYR A 253 6.08 4.58 -5.11
C TYR A 253 5.78 5.62 -4.02
N LEU A 254 6.50 5.58 -2.89
CA LEU A 254 6.29 6.49 -1.75
C LEU A 254 7.44 7.50 -1.59
N VAL A 255 8.26 7.67 -2.63
CA VAL A 255 9.36 8.64 -2.62
C VAL A 255 8.81 10.06 -2.84
N PRO A 256 9.25 11.06 -2.05
CA PRO A 256 8.86 12.45 -2.24
C PRO A 256 9.13 12.96 -3.66
N GLY A 257 8.14 13.65 -4.24
CA GLY A 257 8.24 14.21 -5.58
C GLY A 257 7.87 13.24 -6.71
N SER A 258 7.54 11.98 -6.39
CA SER A 258 7.08 10.99 -7.36
C SER A 258 5.62 11.24 -7.77
N GLU A 259 5.28 10.80 -8.98
CA GLU A 259 3.89 10.79 -9.49
C GLU A 259 2.96 9.98 -8.57
N SER A 260 3.48 8.85 -8.09
CA SER A 260 2.73 7.92 -7.24
C SER A 260 2.40 8.53 -5.89
N LEU A 261 3.38 9.12 -5.17
CA LEU A 261 3.10 9.72 -3.87
C LEU A 261 2.13 10.90 -3.97
N PHE A 262 2.25 11.73 -5.01
CA PHE A 262 1.30 12.80 -5.28
C PHE A 262 -0.12 12.24 -5.40
N SER A 263 -0.33 11.26 -6.28
CA SER A 263 -1.64 10.66 -6.50
C SER A 263 -2.20 9.97 -5.25
N ILE A 264 -1.35 9.28 -4.49
CA ILE A 264 -1.72 8.65 -3.22
C ILE A 264 -2.20 9.70 -2.21
N SER A 265 -1.56 10.86 -2.17
CA SER A 265 -1.92 11.93 -1.23
C SER A 265 -3.20 12.66 -1.60
N ASP A 266 -3.55 12.79 -2.89
CA ASP A 266 -4.89 13.22 -3.32
C ASP A 266 -5.96 12.25 -2.80
N ILE A 267 -5.76 10.95 -3.03
CA ILE A 267 -6.72 9.91 -2.60
C ILE A 267 -6.84 9.90 -1.07
N ALA A 268 -5.69 9.87 -0.37
CA ALA A 268 -5.63 9.81 1.08
C ALA A 268 -6.15 11.08 1.78
N SER A 269 -6.27 12.20 1.07
CA SER A 269 -6.91 13.43 1.56
C SER A 269 -8.40 13.53 1.20
N GLY A 270 -8.96 12.51 0.55
CA GLY A 270 -10.37 12.43 0.16
C GLY A 270 -10.70 13.08 -1.19
N HIS A 271 -9.68 13.38 -2.00
CA HIS A 271 -9.79 14.08 -3.28
C HIS A 271 -9.33 13.23 -4.47
N GLY A 272 -9.53 11.91 -4.42
CA GLY A 272 -9.10 10.99 -5.49
C GLY A 272 -9.75 11.26 -6.85
N ASP A 273 -10.89 11.95 -6.89
CA ASP A 273 -11.54 12.43 -8.12
C ASP A 273 -10.77 13.56 -8.82
N ALA A 274 -9.89 14.26 -8.10
CA ALA A 274 -9.01 15.30 -8.65
C ALA A 274 -7.96 14.74 -9.61
N LEU A 275 -7.62 13.44 -9.53
CA LEU A 275 -6.58 12.82 -10.36
C LEU A 275 -6.81 13.03 -11.86
N GLU A 276 -8.05 12.97 -12.34
CA GLU A 276 -8.33 13.21 -13.76
C GLU A 276 -8.09 14.68 -14.13
N HIS A 277 -8.55 15.61 -13.28
CA HIS A 277 -8.37 17.05 -13.46
C HIS A 277 -6.89 17.44 -13.46
N ASP A 278 -6.11 16.82 -12.57
CA ASP A 278 -4.67 17.08 -12.43
C ASP A 278 -3.83 16.33 -13.46
N GLY A 279 -4.49 15.53 -14.31
CA GLY A 279 -3.83 14.76 -15.36
C GLY A 279 -2.93 13.66 -14.80
N MET A 280 -3.28 13.12 -13.63
CA MET A 280 -2.58 12.06 -12.92
C MET A 280 -3.18 10.67 -13.16
N THR A 281 -4.31 10.56 -13.86
CA THR A 281 -4.80 9.28 -14.38
C THR A 281 -3.87 8.73 -15.47
N ALA A 282 -3.83 7.39 -15.57
CA ALA A 282 -3.11 6.66 -16.61
C ALA A 282 -4.03 5.64 -17.29
N ASP A 283 -3.73 5.32 -18.55
CA ASP A 283 -4.45 4.28 -19.27
C ASP A 283 -4.14 2.90 -18.69
N HIS A 284 -5.16 2.05 -18.57
CA HIS A 284 -5.00 0.67 -18.13
C HIS A 284 -4.17 -0.17 -19.11
N ARG A 285 -3.63 -1.28 -18.62
CA ARG A 285 -3.04 -2.31 -19.47
C ARG A 285 -4.12 -3.01 -20.26
N THR A 286 -3.77 -3.43 -21.46
CA THR A 286 -4.67 -4.19 -22.32
C THR A 286 -3.98 -5.44 -22.85
N GLN A 287 -4.76 -6.48 -23.12
CA GLN A 287 -4.27 -7.73 -23.71
C GLN A 287 -4.64 -7.79 -25.21
N VAL A 288 -3.64 -7.67 -26.09
CA VAL A 288 -3.85 -7.78 -27.54
C VAL A 288 -3.18 -9.05 -28.06
N LEU A 289 -3.98 -10.02 -28.50
CA LEU A 289 -3.51 -11.33 -28.98
C LEU A 289 -2.63 -12.09 -27.95
N GLY A 290 -2.89 -11.90 -26.66
CA GLY A 290 -2.13 -12.52 -25.56
C GLY A 290 -0.78 -11.85 -25.28
N VAL A 291 -0.56 -10.64 -25.81
CA VAL A 291 0.55 -9.77 -25.44
C VAL A 291 0.01 -8.61 -24.64
N GLU A 292 0.56 -8.42 -23.45
CA GLU A 292 0.29 -7.26 -22.61
C GLU A 292 0.86 -6.01 -23.26
N ILE A 293 0.03 -4.96 -23.33
CA ILE A 293 0.43 -3.63 -23.75
C ILE A 293 0.21 -2.70 -22.57
N ASP A 294 1.30 -2.14 -22.06
CA ASP A 294 1.27 -1.08 -21.07
C ASP A 294 1.53 0.28 -21.77
N PRO A 295 0.54 1.18 -21.84
CA PRO A 295 0.70 2.50 -22.44
C PRO A 295 1.78 3.35 -21.76
N GLU A 296 1.98 3.17 -20.46
CA GLU A 296 2.94 3.95 -19.67
C GLU A 296 4.40 3.64 -20.06
N SER A 297 4.68 2.46 -20.65
CA SER A 297 6.02 2.10 -21.15
C SER A 297 6.57 3.03 -22.24
N TRP A 298 5.72 3.85 -22.85
CA TRP A 298 6.09 4.80 -23.91
C TRP A 298 6.13 6.25 -23.44
N ARG A 299 5.73 6.52 -22.20
CA ARG A 299 5.72 7.85 -21.61
C ARG A 299 7.06 8.16 -20.97
N ILE A 300 7.40 9.45 -20.93
CA ILE A 300 8.54 9.92 -20.14
C ILE A 300 8.07 10.10 -18.69
N PRO A 301 8.72 9.47 -17.69
CA PRO A 301 8.45 9.69 -16.29
C PRO A 301 8.63 11.16 -15.93
N THR A 302 7.79 11.68 -15.03
CA THR A 302 7.92 13.04 -14.50
C THR A 302 8.16 13.00 -13.00
N GLY A 303 8.77 14.06 -12.46
CA GLY A 303 9.07 14.17 -11.04
C GLY A 303 8.92 15.60 -10.55
N GLY A 304 9.15 15.80 -9.25
CA GLY A 304 8.92 17.09 -8.59
C GLY A 304 7.44 17.39 -8.33
N HIS A 305 6.60 16.35 -8.27
CA HIS A 305 5.19 16.47 -7.94
C HIS A 305 5.01 16.70 -6.44
N HIS A 306 4.50 17.87 -6.09
CA HIS A 306 4.19 18.25 -4.71
C HIS A 306 2.96 19.15 -4.67
N HIS A 307 2.08 18.90 -3.72
CA HIS A 307 1.00 19.81 -3.36
C HIS A 307 1.56 21.06 -2.70
N GLN A 308 0.88 22.19 -2.92
CA GLN A 308 1.31 23.53 -2.45
C GLN A 308 0.48 24.05 -1.28
#